data_AF-A0A3N5S940-F1
#
_entry.id   AF-A0A3N5S940-F1
#
_cell.length_a   1.000
_cell.length_b   1.000
_cell.length_c   1.000
_cell.angle_alpha   90.00
_cell.angle_beta   90.00
_cell.angle_gamma   90.00
#
_symmetry.space_group_name_H-M   'P 1'
#
loop_
_entity.id
_entity.type
_entity.pdbx_description
1 polymer ?
#
loop_
_entity_poly.entity_id
_entity_poly.type
_entity_poly.pdbx_seq_one_letter_code
_entity_poly.pdbx_strand_id
1 'polypeptide(L)'
;MLDGISVLKAINLNDKIDLGKEIAVVGGGNVAIDVARCALRIGVKKVTMLYRRTRDEMPANAEEIEEAMHEGIEISYLVAPQKVLPGGKKLSVECIRMKLGEPDASGRARPIPIAGSEFVVEVDRLIAAIGQASSVPECFAVSMKKGCIVADEKSLASSRKGVFSGGDIVSGPASVIEAIQAGRKAASAIDKYLGGKGKIDQRLIPAEEKFACLGREEGFAYKKRVERPVTPAAERLRGFIQEEGSLAQEKAMMEARRCMQCQLRLKIAHAPLPGQLPEHDESKMPPPPGTTVPL
;
A
#
# COMPACT_ATOMS: atom_id res chain seq x y z
N MET A 1 -13.47 -20.45 -11.02
CA MET A 1 -12.75 -19.17 -10.93
C MET A 1 -13.28 -18.42 -9.71
N LEU A 2 -12.40 -17.80 -8.93
CA LEU A 2 -12.78 -17.06 -7.72
C LEU A 2 -12.30 -15.60 -7.83
N ASP A 3 -12.96 -14.71 -7.11
CA ASP A 3 -12.54 -13.32 -6.94
C ASP A 3 -11.60 -13.19 -5.73
N GLY A 4 -10.50 -12.43 -5.89
CA GLY A 4 -9.47 -12.29 -4.88
C GLY A 4 -9.96 -11.67 -3.56
N ILE A 5 -10.83 -10.65 -3.64
CA ILE A 5 -11.39 -10.01 -2.43
C ILE A 5 -12.29 -10.98 -1.69
N SER A 6 -13.09 -11.76 -2.41
CA SER A 6 -13.96 -12.79 -1.84
C SER A 6 -13.15 -13.88 -1.12
N VAL A 7 -12.02 -14.30 -1.70
CA VAL A 7 -11.10 -15.26 -1.06
C VAL A 7 -10.50 -14.67 0.22
N LEU A 8 -9.94 -13.46 0.16
CA LEU A 8 -9.35 -12.80 1.33
C LEU A 8 -10.38 -12.59 2.43
N LYS A 9 -11.60 -12.19 2.07
CA LYS A 9 -12.71 -12.02 3.01
C LYS A 9 -13.05 -13.35 3.70
N ALA A 10 -13.18 -14.45 2.94
CA ALA A 10 -13.48 -15.76 3.51
C ALA A 10 -12.38 -16.21 4.49
N ILE A 11 -11.11 -16.03 4.12
CA ILE A 11 -9.97 -16.35 5.00
C ILE A 11 -10.02 -15.52 6.28
N ASN A 12 -10.22 -14.21 6.16
CA ASN A 12 -10.25 -13.29 7.30
C ASN A 12 -11.44 -13.55 8.25
N LEU A 13 -12.57 -14.01 7.71
CA LEU A 13 -13.76 -14.38 8.50
C LEU A 13 -13.69 -15.82 9.03
N ASN A 14 -12.61 -16.56 8.75
CA ASN A 14 -12.48 -18.00 9.04
C ASN A 14 -13.60 -18.86 8.40
N ASP A 15 -14.13 -18.42 7.26
CA ASP A 15 -15.09 -19.19 6.48
C ASP A 15 -14.39 -20.39 5.80
N LYS A 16 -15.13 -21.48 5.62
CA LYS A 16 -14.63 -22.64 4.89
C LYS A 16 -14.51 -22.31 3.40
N ILE A 17 -13.29 -22.27 2.88
CA ILE A 17 -13.00 -22.11 1.46
C ILE A 17 -12.12 -23.26 0.95
N ASP A 18 -12.53 -23.88 -0.16
CA ASP A 18 -11.76 -24.93 -0.82
C ASP A 18 -10.99 -24.37 -2.03
N LEU A 19 -9.69 -24.14 -1.81
CA LEU A 19 -8.77 -23.69 -2.85
C LEU A 19 -8.07 -24.84 -3.59
N GLY A 20 -8.16 -26.08 -3.11
CA GLY A 20 -7.33 -27.18 -3.60
C GLY A 20 -5.86 -27.08 -3.16
N LYS A 21 -4.96 -27.74 -3.90
CA LYS A 21 -3.53 -27.84 -3.59
C LYS A 21 -2.66 -26.96 -4.49
N GLU A 22 -3.08 -26.74 -5.72
CA GLU A 22 -2.34 -25.96 -6.72
C GLU A 22 -3.26 -24.88 -7.29
N ILE A 23 -2.88 -23.62 -7.17
CA ILE A 23 -3.69 -22.50 -7.66
C ILE A 23 -2.88 -21.55 -8.53
N ALA A 24 -3.59 -20.82 -9.39
CA ALA A 24 -3.06 -19.66 -10.09
C ALA A 24 -3.76 -18.38 -9.64
N VAL A 25 -2.99 -17.31 -9.43
CA VAL A 25 -3.48 -15.97 -9.08
C VAL A 25 -3.17 -15.02 -10.22
N VAL A 26 -4.17 -14.35 -10.78
CA VAL A 26 -4.00 -13.42 -11.91
C VAL A 26 -3.91 -12.00 -11.37
N GLY A 27 -2.76 -11.36 -11.52
CA GLY A 27 -2.54 -10.00 -11.04
C GLY A 27 -1.10 -9.75 -10.58
N GLY A 28 -0.79 -8.49 -10.29
CA GLY A 28 0.53 -8.09 -9.79
C GLY A 28 0.49 -6.91 -8.80
N GLY A 29 -0.69 -6.52 -8.33
CA GLY A 29 -0.85 -5.52 -7.26
C GLY A 29 -0.89 -6.18 -5.88
N ASN A 30 -0.97 -5.35 -4.82
CA ASN A 30 -0.94 -5.83 -3.43
C ASN A 30 -1.98 -6.92 -3.15
N VAL A 31 -3.23 -6.78 -3.64
CA VAL A 31 -4.28 -7.81 -3.49
C VAL A 31 -3.85 -9.17 -4.06
N ALA A 32 -3.12 -9.20 -5.17
CA ALA A 32 -2.66 -10.45 -5.76
C ALA A 32 -1.57 -11.11 -4.92
N ILE A 33 -0.68 -10.31 -4.32
CA ILE A 33 0.32 -10.78 -3.35
C ILE A 33 -0.37 -11.31 -2.09
N ASP A 34 -1.30 -10.56 -1.52
CA ASP A 34 -2.06 -10.95 -0.32
C ASP A 34 -2.78 -12.28 -0.53
N VAL A 35 -3.49 -12.44 -1.66
CA VAL A 35 -4.17 -13.69 -2.03
C VAL A 35 -3.17 -14.84 -2.09
N ALA A 36 -2.03 -14.63 -2.75
CA ALA A 36 -1.04 -15.68 -2.96
C ALA A 36 -0.42 -16.14 -1.62
N ARG A 37 -0.04 -15.19 -0.76
CA ARG A 37 0.57 -15.45 0.56
C ARG A 37 -0.43 -16.08 1.53
N CYS A 38 -1.66 -15.55 1.58
CA CYS A 38 -2.72 -16.13 2.41
C CYS A 38 -3.08 -17.56 1.98
N ALA A 39 -3.09 -17.84 0.67
CA ALA A 39 -3.36 -19.18 0.17
C ALA A 39 -2.33 -20.21 0.67
N LEU A 40 -1.04 -19.87 0.65
CA LEU A 40 -0.01 -20.76 1.20
C LEU A 40 -0.23 -21.03 2.71
N ARG A 41 -0.58 -20.00 3.48
CA ARG A 41 -0.81 -20.11 4.94
C ARG A 41 -2.00 -20.97 5.32
N ILE A 42 -3.01 -21.07 4.45
CA ILE A 42 -4.16 -21.96 4.67
C ILE A 42 -3.95 -23.37 4.08
N GLY A 43 -2.73 -23.68 3.62
CA GLY A 43 -2.30 -25.04 3.28
C GLY A 43 -2.25 -25.37 1.78
N VAL A 44 -2.44 -24.39 0.89
CA VAL A 44 -2.19 -24.57 -0.55
C VAL A 44 -0.70 -24.90 -0.75
N LYS A 45 -0.40 -25.89 -1.59
CA LYS A 45 0.95 -26.43 -1.77
C LYS A 45 1.76 -25.70 -2.83
N LYS A 46 1.10 -25.20 -3.87
CA LYS A 46 1.73 -24.44 -4.94
C LYS A 46 0.85 -23.27 -5.35
N VAL A 47 1.44 -22.08 -5.38
CA VAL A 47 0.79 -20.86 -5.83
C VAL A 47 1.63 -20.26 -6.94
N THR A 48 1.03 -20.08 -8.11
CA THR A 48 1.66 -19.41 -9.24
C THR A 48 0.93 -18.11 -9.55
N MET A 49 1.61 -16.98 -9.49
CA MET A 49 1.09 -15.70 -9.94
C MET A 49 1.30 -15.54 -11.45
N LEU A 50 0.25 -15.20 -12.18
CA LEU A 50 0.30 -14.90 -13.61
C LEU A 50 0.23 -13.39 -13.79
N TYR A 51 1.34 -12.80 -14.25
CA TYR A 51 1.42 -11.36 -14.47
C TYR A 51 1.81 -11.01 -15.90
N ARG A 52 1.02 -10.14 -16.53
CA ARG A 52 1.14 -9.81 -17.96
C ARG A 52 2.31 -8.88 -18.31
N ARG A 53 3.02 -8.33 -17.32
CA ARG A 53 4.19 -7.46 -17.50
C ARG A 53 5.41 -8.01 -16.75
N THR A 54 6.49 -7.26 -16.69
CA THR A 54 7.69 -7.63 -15.93
C THR A 54 7.59 -7.17 -14.49
N ARG A 55 8.58 -7.54 -13.67
CA ARG A 55 8.64 -7.16 -12.26
C ARG A 55 8.59 -5.63 -12.05
N ASP A 56 9.26 -4.87 -12.92
CA ASP A 56 9.40 -3.42 -12.77
C ASP A 56 8.06 -2.68 -12.96
N GLU A 57 7.11 -3.26 -13.69
CA GLU A 57 5.77 -2.68 -13.83
C GLU A 57 4.75 -3.23 -12.82
N MET A 58 5.14 -4.09 -11.87
CA MET A 58 4.24 -4.56 -10.83
C MET A 58 3.78 -3.39 -9.94
N PRO A 59 2.46 -3.21 -9.73
CA PRO A 59 1.97 -2.19 -8.81
C PRO A 59 2.23 -2.51 -7.33
N ALA A 60 2.53 -3.76 -7.00
CA ALA A 60 2.81 -4.15 -5.62
C ALA A 60 4.13 -3.55 -5.12
N ASN A 61 4.23 -3.35 -3.80
CA ASN A 61 5.46 -2.88 -3.19
C ASN A 61 6.60 -3.88 -3.44
N ALA A 62 7.81 -3.40 -3.73
CA ALA A 62 8.95 -4.26 -4.03
C ALA A 62 9.28 -5.21 -2.87
N GLU A 63 9.20 -4.73 -1.63
CA GLU A 63 9.40 -5.51 -0.40
C GLU A 63 8.39 -6.68 -0.32
N GLU A 64 7.11 -6.44 -0.59
CA GLU A 64 6.05 -7.45 -0.60
C GLU A 64 6.27 -8.53 -1.68
N ILE A 65 6.77 -8.12 -2.86
CA ILE A 65 7.11 -9.06 -3.94
C ILE A 65 8.25 -9.97 -3.51
N GLU A 66 9.28 -9.43 -2.87
CA GLU A 66 10.43 -10.20 -2.37
C GLU A 66 10.02 -11.17 -1.27
N GLU A 67 9.20 -10.72 -0.33
CA GLU A 67 8.68 -11.58 0.73
C GLU A 67 7.82 -12.72 0.19
N ALA A 68 6.97 -12.45 -0.80
CA ALA A 68 6.17 -13.47 -1.47
C ALA A 68 7.05 -14.54 -2.14
N MET A 69 8.10 -14.11 -2.84
CA MET A 69 9.07 -15.03 -3.44
C MET A 69 9.84 -15.84 -2.38
N HIS A 70 10.21 -15.22 -1.25
CA HIS A 70 10.84 -15.92 -0.12
C HIS A 70 9.91 -16.96 0.55
N GLU A 71 8.59 -16.78 0.48
CA GLU A 71 7.60 -17.77 0.92
C GLU A 71 7.40 -18.91 -0.09
N GLY A 72 8.03 -18.84 -1.28
CA GLY A 72 7.95 -19.87 -2.31
C GLY A 72 6.87 -19.62 -3.36
N ILE A 73 6.31 -18.41 -3.45
CA ILE A 73 5.37 -18.04 -4.51
C ILE A 73 6.12 -17.91 -5.83
N GLU A 74 5.66 -18.64 -6.85
CA GLU A 74 6.22 -18.56 -8.20
C GLU A 74 5.53 -17.42 -8.97
N ILE A 75 6.30 -16.45 -9.49
CA ILE A 75 5.74 -15.37 -10.31
C ILE A 75 6.10 -15.61 -11.78
N SER A 76 5.10 -15.93 -12.60
CA SER A 76 5.21 -16.03 -14.05
C SER A 76 4.95 -14.68 -14.70
N TYR A 77 6.04 -13.96 -14.97
CA TYR A 77 6.02 -12.70 -15.72
C TYR A 77 5.71 -12.91 -17.20
N LEU A 78 5.24 -11.84 -17.84
CA LEU A 78 4.90 -11.82 -19.26
C LEU A 78 3.93 -12.96 -19.66
N VAL A 79 2.96 -13.25 -18.79
CA VAL A 79 1.93 -14.26 -19.02
C VAL A 79 0.56 -13.66 -18.75
N ALA A 80 -0.40 -13.89 -19.64
CA ALA A 80 -1.80 -13.61 -19.34
C ALA A 80 -2.70 -14.80 -19.71
N PRO A 81 -3.70 -15.10 -18.85
CA PRO A 81 -4.73 -16.07 -19.20
C PRO A 81 -5.62 -15.53 -20.33
N GLN A 82 -5.98 -16.40 -21.27
CA GLN A 82 -6.89 -16.15 -22.38
C GLN A 82 -8.23 -16.87 -22.16
N LYS A 83 -8.18 -18.13 -21.74
CA LYS A 83 -9.38 -18.95 -21.54
C LYS A 83 -9.21 -19.87 -20.34
N VAL A 84 -10.35 -20.21 -19.73
CA VAL A 84 -10.43 -21.21 -18.66
C VAL A 84 -11.35 -22.30 -19.14
N LEU A 85 -10.83 -23.52 -19.22
CA LEU A 85 -11.55 -24.70 -19.68
C LEU A 85 -11.71 -25.69 -18.54
N PRO A 86 -12.82 -26.43 -18.49
CA PRO A 86 -12.97 -27.55 -17.56
C PRO A 86 -12.02 -28.68 -17.98
N GLY A 87 -11.09 -29.07 -17.10
CA GLY A 87 -10.11 -30.15 -17.31
C GLY A 87 -10.40 -31.40 -16.48
N GLY A 88 -11.68 -31.70 -16.21
CA GLY A 88 -12.08 -32.77 -15.29
C GLY A 88 -11.93 -32.36 -13.83
N LYS A 89 -10.88 -32.86 -13.15
CA LYS A 89 -10.61 -32.54 -11.72
C LYS A 89 -9.92 -31.18 -11.51
N LYS A 90 -9.12 -30.74 -12.49
CA LYS A 90 -8.44 -29.44 -12.49
C LYS A 90 -9.03 -28.53 -13.57
N LEU A 91 -8.80 -27.24 -13.45
CA LEU A 91 -9.04 -26.24 -14.49
C LEU A 91 -7.82 -26.17 -15.41
N SER A 92 -8.07 -26.14 -16.72
CA SER A 92 -7.04 -25.89 -17.72
C SER A 92 -7.09 -24.42 -18.12
N VAL A 93 -6.08 -23.65 -17.74
CA VAL A 93 -5.98 -22.21 -18.02
C VAL A 93 -5.06 -22.00 -19.22
N GLU A 94 -5.66 -21.72 -20.36
CA GLU A 94 -4.94 -21.36 -21.59
C GLU A 94 -4.34 -19.96 -21.39
N CYS A 95 -3.02 -19.88 -21.42
CA CYS A 95 -2.22 -18.68 -21.25
C CYS A 95 -1.49 -18.34 -22.54
N ILE A 96 -1.14 -17.07 -22.71
CA ILE A 96 -0.31 -16.59 -23.82
C ILE A 96 0.90 -15.82 -23.27
N ARG A 97 2.06 -15.92 -23.94
CA ARG A 97 3.22 -15.09 -23.60
C ARG A 97 3.01 -13.65 -24.08
N MET A 98 3.57 -12.73 -23.32
CA MET A 98 3.52 -11.30 -23.59
C MET A 98 4.93 -10.77 -23.89
N LYS A 99 5.00 -9.65 -24.60
CA LYS A 99 6.17 -8.78 -24.66
C LYS A 99 5.79 -7.37 -24.24
N LEU A 100 6.76 -6.61 -23.75
CA LEU A 100 6.56 -5.19 -23.48
C LEU A 100 6.61 -4.40 -24.79
N GLY A 101 5.66 -3.50 -24.97
CA GLY A 101 5.69 -2.44 -25.97
C GLY A 101 5.80 -1.07 -25.31
N GLU A 102 5.51 -0.02 -26.08
CA GLU A 102 5.59 1.36 -25.62
C GLU A 102 4.78 1.62 -24.33
N PRO A 103 5.26 2.51 -23.44
CA PRO A 103 4.54 2.93 -22.25
C PRO A 103 3.10 3.40 -22.52
N ASP A 104 2.19 3.08 -21.61
CA ASP A 104 0.84 3.61 -21.56
C ASP A 104 0.79 5.01 -20.91
N ALA A 105 -0.40 5.60 -20.81
CA ALA A 105 -0.59 6.93 -20.21
C ALA A 105 -0.21 7.00 -18.71
N SER A 106 -0.04 5.86 -18.04
CA SER A 106 0.49 5.78 -16.67
C SER A 106 2.02 5.63 -16.62
N GLY A 107 2.70 5.63 -17.77
CA GLY A 107 4.14 5.41 -17.88
C GLY A 107 4.55 3.93 -17.85
N ARG A 108 3.60 3.00 -17.79
CA ARG A 108 3.90 1.55 -17.72
C ARG A 108 3.88 0.93 -19.10
N ALA A 109 4.87 0.10 -19.42
CA ALA A 109 4.94 -0.60 -20.69
C ALA A 109 3.65 -1.41 -20.99
N ARG A 110 3.15 -1.30 -22.22
CA ARG A 110 1.94 -2.02 -22.64
C ARG A 110 2.27 -3.50 -22.88
N PRO A 111 1.50 -4.45 -22.34
CA PRO A 111 1.67 -5.85 -22.67
C PRO A 111 1.08 -6.15 -24.05
N ILE A 112 1.87 -6.77 -24.92
CA ILE A 112 1.47 -7.17 -26.28
C ILE A 112 1.54 -8.71 -26.38
N PRO A 113 0.46 -9.39 -26.78
CA PRO A 113 0.47 -10.84 -26.94
C PRO A 113 1.42 -11.28 -28.06
N ILE A 114 2.12 -12.39 -27.82
CA ILE A 114 2.94 -13.07 -28.83
C ILE A 114 2.09 -14.20 -29.42
N ALA A 115 1.54 -14.01 -30.61
CA ALA A 115 0.73 -15.03 -31.28
C ALA A 115 1.52 -16.34 -31.48
N GLY A 116 0.88 -17.49 -31.26
CA GLY A 116 1.53 -18.80 -31.40
C GLY A 116 2.36 -19.23 -30.18
N SER A 117 2.29 -18.47 -29.07
CA SER A 117 2.99 -18.78 -27.82
C SER A 117 2.06 -19.32 -26.73
N GLU A 118 0.87 -19.79 -27.12
CA GLU A 118 -0.14 -20.28 -26.21
C GLU A 118 0.32 -21.57 -25.51
N PHE A 119 0.00 -21.69 -24.22
CA PHE A 119 0.31 -22.86 -23.40
C PHE A 119 -0.72 -23.03 -22.31
N VAL A 120 -0.83 -24.23 -21.73
CA VAL A 120 -1.83 -24.54 -20.71
C VAL A 120 -1.19 -24.63 -19.34
N VAL A 121 -1.84 -24.05 -18.33
CA VAL A 121 -1.51 -24.19 -16.91
C VAL A 121 -2.67 -24.92 -16.22
N GLU A 122 -2.40 -26.06 -15.59
CA GLU A 122 -3.41 -26.83 -14.86
C GLU A 122 -3.40 -26.48 -13.38
N VAL A 123 -4.56 -26.09 -12.84
CA VAL A 123 -4.72 -25.70 -11.43
C VAL A 123 -6.06 -26.13 -10.87
N ASP A 124 -6.15 -26.35 -9.56
CA ASP A 124 -7.41 -26.65 -8.89
C ASP A 124 -8.34 -25.42 -8.88
N ARG A 125 -7.76 -24.22 -8.74
CA ARG A 125 -8.48 -22.94 -8.78
C ARG A 125 -7.67 -21.85 -9.49
N LEU A 126 -8.40 -20.98 -10.18
CA LEU A 126 -7.90 -19.71 -10.69
C LEU A 126 -8.54 -18.57 -9.91
N ILE A 127 -7.73 -17.67 -9.36
CA ILE A 127 -8.18 -16.51 -8.57
C ILE A 127 -7.84 -15.23 -9.33
N ALA A 128 -8.82 -14.38 -9.58
CA ALA A 128 -8.61 -13.08 -10.22
C ALA A 128 -8.40 -11.97 -9.19
N ALA A 129 -7.25 -11.30 -9.27
CA ALA A 129 -6.87 -10.16 -8.44
C ALA A 129 -6.39 -9.00 -9.34
N ILE A 130 -7.26 -8.62 -10.29
CA ILE A 130 -6.95 -7.65 -11.36
C ILE A 130 -7.46 -6.22 -11.10
N GLY A 131 -7.93 -5.96 -9.88
CA GLY A 131 -8.53 -4.69 -9.46
C GLY A 131 -9.99 -4.84 -9.03
N GLN A 132 -10.63 -3.72 -8.74
CA GLN A 132 -12.03 -3.61 -8.35
C GLN A 132 -12.71 -2.53 -9.18
N ALA A 133 -14.03 -2.63 -9.33
CA ALA A 133 -14.86 -1.63 -9.98
C ALA A 133 -15.97 -1.19 -9.03
N SER A 134 -16.34 0.08 -9.10
CA SER A 134 -17.41 0.64 -8.31
C SER A 134 -18.77 0.10 -8.76
N SER A 135 -19.61 -0.29 -7.79
CA SER A 135 -21.02 -0.59 -8.02
C SER A 135 -21.86 0.47 -7.32
N VAL A 136 -22.29 1.47 -8.07
CA VAL A 136 -23.09 2.60 -7.55
C VAL A 136 -24.51 2.47 -8.11
N PRO A 137 -25.53 2.21 -7.28
CA PRO A 137 -26.90 2.11 -7.74
C PRO A 137 -27.41 3.42 -8.37
N GLU A 138 -28.18 3.32 -9.44
CA GLU A 138 -28.74 4.50 -10.13
C GLU A 138 -29.61 5.36 -9.21
N CYS A 139 -30.29 4.74 -8.23
CA CYS A 139 -31.13 5.44 -7.24
C CYS A 139 -30.34 6.39 -6.33
N PHE A 140 -29.00 6.33 -6.32
CA PHE A 140 -28.19 7.31 -5.60
C PHE A 140 -28.19 8.67 -6.30
N ALA A 141 -28.48 8.71 -7.61
CA ALA A 141 -28.60 9.93 -8.42
C ALA A 141 -27.35 10.82 -8.36
N VAL A 142 -26.16 10.22 -8.49
CA VAL A 142 -24.87 10.89 -8.51
C VAL A 142 -24.19 10.73 -9.87
N SER A 143 -23.45 11.76 -10.30
CA SER A 143 -22.70 11.74 -11.55
C SER A 143 -21.48 10.83 -11.46
N MET A 144 -21.26 10.02 -12.49
CA MET A 144 -20.14 9.09 -12.59
C MET A 144 -19.25 9.44 -13.79
N LYS A 145 -17.93 9.26 -13.64
CA LYS A 145 -16.95 9.41 -14.74
C LYS A 145 -15.88 8.32 -14.60
N LYS A 146 -15.66 7.55 -15.67
CA LYS A 146 -14.69 6.44 -15.70
C LYS A 146 -14.84 5.46 -14.51
N GLY A 147 -16.09 5.18 -14.12
CA GLY A 147 -16.39 4.27 -13.01
C GLY A 147 -16.24 4.87 -11.60
N CYS A 148 -15.87 6.14 -11.45
CA CYS A 148 -15.80 6.83 -10.15
C CYS A 148 -16.90 7.89 -10.01
N ILE A 149 -17.34 8.18 -8.78
CA ILE A 149 -18.24 9.29 -8.49
C ILE A 149 -17.49 10.61 -8.71
N VAL A 150 -18.13 11.54 -9.43
CA VAL A 150 -17.62 12.90 -9.58
C VAL A 150 -17.97 13.70 -8.33
N ALA A 151 -16.94 14.16 -7.64
CA ALA A 151 -17.05 15.02 -6.47
C ALA A 151 -16.13 16.24 -6.58
N ASP A 152 -16.51 17.34 -5.94
CA ASP A 152 -15.68 18.54 -5.83
C ASP A 152 -14.39 18.27 -5.05
N GLU A 153 -13.23 18.71 -5.55
CA GLU A 153 -11.93 18.35 -4.98
C GLU A 153 -11.70 18.85 -3.55
N LYS A 154 -12.34 19.97 -3.18
CA LYS A 154 -12.15 20.62 -1.87
C LYS A 154 -13.15 20.14 -0.84
N SER A 155 -14.42 20.12 -1.22
CA SER A 155 -15.55 19.80 -0.34
C SER A 155 -15.95 18.34 -0.39
N LEU A 156 -15.55 17.60 -1.43
CA LEU A 156 -16.01 16.24 -1.72
C LEU A 156 -17.53 16.14 -1.91
N ALA A 157 -18.21 17.25 -2.20
CA ALA A 157 -19.62 17.26 -2.55
C ALA A 157 -19.82 16.59 -3.92
N SER A 158 -20.79 15.68 -3.99
CA SER A 158 -21.21 15.05 -5.25
C SER A 158 -22.21 15.95 -6.01
N SER A 159 -22.64 15.51 -7.19
CA SER A 159 -23.67 16.22 -7.96
C SER A 159 -25.03 16.30 -7.25
N ARG A 160 -25.32 15.40 -6.31
CA ARG A 160 -26.56 15.41 -5.53
C ARG A 160 -26.39 16.25 -4.26
N LYS A 161 -27.26 17.24 -4.09
CA LYS A 161 -27.25 18.13 -2.93
C LYS A 161 -27.30 17.34 -1.62
N GLY A 162 -26.41 17.67 -0.70
CA GLY A 162 -26.30 17.02 0.61
C GLY A 162 -25.60 15.66 0.60
N VAL A 163 -25.12 15.17 -0.54
CA VAL A 163 -24.36 13.92 -0.65
C VAL A 163 -22.89 14.24 -0.92
N PHE A 164 -22.03 13.63 -0.12
CA PHE A 164 -20.57 13.76 -0.19
C PHE A 164 -19.95 12.38 -0.46
N SER A 165 -18.81 12.34 -1.15
CA SER A 165 -18.16 11.08 -1.54
C SER A 165 -16.64 11.21 -1.47
N GLY A 166 -15.96 10.23 -0.90
CA GLY A 166 -14.50 10.26 -0.73
C GLY A 166 -13.90 8.86 -0.69
N GLY A 167 -12.56 8.79 -0.78
CA GLY A 167 -11.81 7.54 -0.91
C GLY A 167 -11.90 6.98 -2.32
N ASP A 168 -11.66 5.66 -2.45
CA ASP A 168 -11.49 4.98 -3.73
C ASP A 168 -12.69 5.11 -4.68
N ILE A 169 -13.90 5.32 -4.16
CA ILE A 169 -15.09 5.55 -4.99
C ILE A 169 -15.01 6.85 -5.82
N VAL A 170 -14.13 7.78 -5.44
CA VAL A 170 -13.87 9.05 -6.12
C VAL A 170 -12.50 9.06 -6.78
N SER A 171 -11.44 8.69 -6.06
CA SER A 171 -10.06 8.75 -6.55
C SER A 171 -9.66 7.56 -7.44
N GLY A 172 -10.41 6.45 -7.37
CA GLY A 172 -9.88 5.14 -7.73
C GLY A 172 -8.96 4.59 -6.64
N PRO A 173 -8.38 3.39 -6.85
CA PRO A 173 -7.56 2.69 -5.86
C PRO A 173 -6.41 3.57 -5.33
N ALA A 174 -6.41 3.82 -4.03
CA ALA A 174 -5.46 4.68 -3.35
C ALA A 174 -4.98 4.05 -2.04
N SER A 175 -4.12 4.76 -1.30
CA SER A 175 -3.69 4.33 0.04
C SER A 175 -4.79 4.54 1.07
N VAL A 176 -4.75 3.77 2.16
CA VAL A 176 -5.65 3.94 3.32
C VAL A 176 -5.56 5.35 3.89
N ILE A 177 -4.37 5.97 3.86
CA ILE A 177 -4.17 7.34 4.37
C ILE A 177 -4.90 8.37 3.50
N GLU A 178 -4.93 8.20 2.18
CA GLU A 178 -5.70 9.07 1.28
C GLU A 178 -7.21 8.92 1.51
N ALA A 179 -7.69 7.70 1.73
CA ALA A 179 -9.09 7.47 2.11
C ALA A 179 -9.45 8.14 3.45
N ILE A 180 -8.57 8.05 4.46
CA ILE A 180 -8.75 8.75 5.74
C ILE A 180 -8.75 10.26 5.53
N GLN A 181 -7.83 10.79 4.72
CA GLN A 181 -7.79 12.22 4.40
C GLN A 181 -9.08 12.68 3.72
N ALA A 182 -9.61 11.90 2.78
CA ALA A 182 -10.88 12.18 2.12
C ALA A 182 -12.04 12.18 3.14
N GLY A 183 -12.08 11.22 4.07
CA GLY A 183 -13.06 11.20 5.15
C GLY A 183 -13.02 12.46 6.02
N ARG A 184 -11.82 12.94 6.38
CA ARG A 184 -11.66 14.21 7.12
C ARG A 184 -12.15 15.42 6.33
N LYS A 185 -11.81 15.51 5.03
CA LYS A 185 -12.28 16.60 4.16
C LYS A 185 -13.81 16.61 4.06
N ALA A 186 -14.41 15.44 3.81
CA ALA A 186 -15.86 15.28 3.74
C ALA A 186 -16.54 15.66 5.06
N ALA A 187 -16.02 15.21 6.20
CA ALA A 187 -16.58 15.55 7.52
C ALA A 187 -16.55 17.07 7.78
N SER A 188 -15.45 17.75 7.45
CA SER A 188 -15.36 19.22 7.56
C SER A 188 -16.38 19.94 6.64
N ALA A 189 -16.59 19.42 5.42
CA ALA A 189 -17.53 20.00 4.47
C ALA A 189 -19.00 19.74 4.86
N ILE A 190 -19.31 18.54 5.36
CA ILE A 190 -20.62 18.18 5.89
C ILE A 190 -20.98 19.09 7.07
N ASP A 191 -20.06 19.32 8.01
CA ASP A 191 -20.29 20.22 9.14
C ASP A 191 -20.64 21.64 8.66
N LYS A 192 -19.88 22.19 7.70
CA LYS A 192 -20.19 23.50 7.11
C LYS A 192 -21.55 23.52 6.40
N TYR A 193 -21.89 22.45 5.68
CA TYR A 193 -23.17 22.32 4.99
C TYR A 193 -24.36 22.33 5.96
N LEU A 194 -24.17 21.78 7.16
CA LEU A 194 -25.16 21.77 8.25
C LEU A 194 -25.15 23.05 9.10
N GLY A 195 -24.35 24.07 8.75
CA GLY A 195 -24.26 25.35 9.46
C GLY A 195 -23.17 25.44 10.54
N GLY A 196 -22.32 24.42 10.64
CA GLY A 196 -21.15 24.39 11.53
C GLY A 196 -19.96 25.19 11.02
N LYS A 197 -18.81 25.04 11.69
CA LYS A 197 -17.57 25.80 11.40
C LYS A 197 -16.56 25.01 10.56
N GLY A 198 -16.82 23.73 10.30
CA GLY A 198 -15.93 22.78 9.64
C GLY A 198 -14.70 22.40 10.45
N LYS A 199 -14.72 22.62 11.77
CA LYS A 199 -13.59 22.32 12.67
C LYS A 199 -13.76 20.94 13.27
N ILE A 200 -13.14 19.95 12.62
CA ILE A 200 -13.17 18.55 13.06
C ILE A 200 -11.91 18.13 13.82
N ASP A 201 -10.88 18.98 13.84
CA ASP A 201 -9.64 18.70 14.55
C ASP A 201 -9.85 18.87 16.06
N GLN A 202 -9.56 17.82 16.82
CA GLN A 202 -9.38 17.92 18.25
C GLN A 202 -7.88 18.09 18.55
N ARG A 203 -7.54 19.21 19.19
CA ARG A 203 -6.17 19.42 19.69
C ARG A 203 -6.06 18.75 21.06
N LEU A 204 -5.63 17.50 21.07
CA LEU A 204 -5.47 16.71 22.30
C LEU A 204 -4.27 17.17 23.13
N ILE A 205 -3.24 17.72 22.48
CA ILE A 205 -2.00 18.13 23.11
C ILE A 205 -1.62 19.52 22.56
N PRO A 206 -1.15 20.47 23.40
CA PRO A 206 -0.53 21.70 22.93
C PRO A 206 0.58 21.41 21.92
N ALA A 207 0.79 22.31 20.97
CA ALA A 207 1.94 22.14 20.08
C ALA A 207 3.17 22.52 20.89
N GLU A 208 4.13 21.60 20.99
CA GLU A 208 5.43 21.92 21.55
C GLU A 208 6.13 22.97 20.68
N GLU A 209 6.64 24.03 21.33
CA GLU A 209 7.61 24.91 20.70
C GLU A 209 8.93 24.16 20.58
N LYS A 210 9.31 23.85 19.34
CA LYS A 210 10.59 23.20 19.04
C LYS A 210 11.59 24.26 18.60
N PHE A 211 12.82 24.13 19.09
CA PHE A 211 13.94 24.98 18.69
C PHE A 211 14.14 24.95 17.17
N ALA A 212 14.45 26.10 16.58
CA ALA A 212 14.69 26.25 15.14
C ALA A 212 16.04 25.68 14.66
N CYS A 213 16.78 24.99 15.53
CA CYS A 213 18.09 24.41 15.27
C CYS A 213 18.07 22.90 15.53
N LEU A 214 18.54 22.12 14.56
CA LEU A 214 18.65 20.65 14.64
C LEU A 214 19.91 20.17 15.37
N GLY A 215 20.89 21.06 15.58
CA GLY A 215 22.23 20.69 16.04
C GLY A 215 23.06 19.97 14.96
N ARG A 216 24.23 19.46 15.36
CA ARG A 216 25.12 18.65 14.53
C ARG A 216 25.43 17.36 15.29
N GLU A 217 25.27 16.22 14.62
CA GLU A 217 25.70 14.92 15.13
C GLU A 217 26.75 14.33 14.19
N GLU A 218 27.91 13.96 14.74
CA GLU A 218 28.97 13.32 13.95
C GLU A 218 28.52 11.96 13.41
N GLY A 219 28.89 11.68 12.16
CA GLY A 219 28.56 10.42 11.51
C GLY A 219 27.06 10.22 11.19
N PHE A 220 26.20 11.20 11.46
CA PHE A 220 24.75 11.08 11.24
C PHE A 220 24.38 10.63 9.83
N ALA A 221 25.00 11.23 8.80
CA ALA A 221 24.74 10.92 7.40
C ALA A 221 25.08 9.46 7.01
N TYR A 222 25.92 8.78 7.81
CA TYR A 222 26.33 7.40 7.56
C TYR A 222 25.57 6.37 8.40
N LYS A 223 24.62 6.81 9.25
CA LYS A 223 23.79 5.90 10.05
C LYS A 223 22.82 5.13 9.16
N LYS A 224 23.02 3.81 9.08
CA LYS A 224 22.11 2.91 8.38
C LYS A 224 20.79 2.74 9.12
N ARG A 225 19.73 2.42 8.36
CA ARG A 225 18.42 2.07 8.93
C ARG A 225 18.59 0.79 9.73
N VAL A 226 18.04 0.74 10.93
CA VAL A 226 18.03 -0.51 11.69
C VAL A 226 17.08 -1.49 11.00
N GLU A 227 17.59 -2.67 10.65
CA GLU A 227 16.76 -3.75 10.10
C GLU A 227 15.82 -4.30 11.17
N ARG A 228 14.57 -4.53 10.77
CA ARG A 228 13.57 -5.14 11.64
C ARG A 228 13.80 -6.64 11.70
N PRO A 229 13.61 -7.27 12.87
CA PRO A 229 13.60 -8.73 12.93
C PRO A 229 12.42 -9.24 12.09
N VAL A 230 12.69 -10.15 11.17
CA VAL A 230 11.67 -10.79 10.31
C VAL A 230 11.57 -12.26 10.67
N THR A 231 10.34 -12.73 10.86
CA THR A 231 10.04 -14.13 11.14
C THR A 231 10.39 -15.01 9.92
N PRO A 232 11.11 -16.13 10.08
CA PRO A 232 11.49 -16.99 8.96
C PRO A 232 10.27 -17.48 8.16
N ALA A 233 10.43 -17.60 6.84
CA ALA A 233 9.34 -18.00 5.93
C ALA A 233 8.64 -19.31 6.37
N ALA A 234 9.41 -20.32 6.76
CA ALA A 234 8.87 -21.61 7.22
C ALA A 234 7.93 -21.46 8.43
N GLU A 235 8.16 -20.47 9.29
CA GLU A 235 7.30 -20.20 10.44
C GLU A 235 6.08 -19.38 10.04
N ARG A 236 6.23 -18.39 9.15
CA ARG A 236 5.14 -17.58 8.59
C ARG A 236 4.11 -18.44 7.86
N LEU A 237 4.54 -19.51 7.20
CA LEU A 237 3.64 -20.45 6.51
C LEU A 237 2.74 -21.28 7.45
N ARG A 238 2.99 -21.28 8.77
CA ARG A 238 2.18 -22.02 9.75
C ARG A 238 0.92 -21.29 10.19
N GLY A 239 0.68 -20.06 9.73
CA GLY A 239 -0.53 -19.30 10.03
C GLY A 239 -0.35 -17.80 9.88
N PHE A 240 -1.17 -17.02 10.57
CA PHE A 240 -1.17 -15.56 10.52
C PHE A 240 -0.43 -14.96 11.72
N ILE A 241 0.85 -15.33 11.86
CA ILE A 241 1.72 -14.78 12.91
C ILE A 241 2.32 -13.45 12.46
N GLN A 242 2.77 -12.64 13.42
CA GLN A 242 3.46 -11.39 13.13
C GLN A 242 4.76 -11.66 12.36
N GLU A 243 4.87 -11.01 11.19
CA GLU A 243 5.98 -11.23 10.27
C GLU A 243 7.15 -10.31 10.59
N GLU A 244 6.88 -9.02 10.70
CA GLU A 244 7.84 -8.02 11.16
C GLU A 244 7.75 -7.86 12.67
N GLY A 245 8.79 -8.25 13.38
CA GLY A 245 8.88 -8.04 14.82
C GLY A 245 9.21 -6.60 15.21
N SER A 246 8.90 -6.27 16.46
CA SER A 246 9.23 -4.98 17.05
C SER A 246 10.74 -4.81 17.25
N LEU A 247 11.24 -3.58 17.13
CA LEU A 247 12.60 -3.25 17.52
C LEU A 247 12.75 -3.32 19.04
N ALA A 248 13.88 -3.83 19.51
CA ALA A 248 14.27 -3.71 20.92
C ALA A 248 14.37 -2.22 21.31
N GLN A 249 14.07 -1.89 22.57
CA GLN A 249 13.99 -0.50 23.04
C GLN A 249 15.22 0.33 22.64
N GLU A 250 16.43 -0.21 22.80
CA GLU A 250 17.68 0.45 22.39
C GLU A 250 17.70 0.81 20.90
N LYS A 251 17.40 -0.17 20.04
CA LYS A 251 17.31 0.00 18.59
C LYS A 251 16.22 0.97 18.18
N ALA A 252 15.06 0.92 18.85
CA ALA A 252 13.96 1.85 18.64
C ALA A 252 14.36 3.29 19.01
N MET A 253 15.05 3.48 20.14
CA MET A 253 15.59 4.79 20.54
C MET A 253 16.63 5.31 19.55
N MET A 254 17.52 4.45 19.05
CA MET A 254 18.49 4.83 18.01
C MET A 254 17.80 5.30 16.73
N GLU A 255 16.79 4.57 16.26
CA GLU A 255 16.03 4.93 15.06
C GLU A 255 15.22 6.22 15.28
N ALA A 256 14.62 6.41 16.47
CA ALA A 256 13.90 7.63 16.83
C ALA A 256 14.84 8.86 16.89
N ARG A 257 16.07 8.69 17.36
CA ARG A 257 17.10 9.75 17.37
C ARG A 257 17.62 10.08 15.97
N ARG A 258 17.44 9.19 14.99
CA ARG A 258 17.72 9.48 13.57
C ARG A 258 16.66 10.38 12.93
N CYS A 259 15.63 10.80 13.67
CA CYS A 259 14.59 11.70 13.18
C CYS A 259 15.18 13.04 12.68
N MET A 260 14.98 13.32 11.40
CA MET A 260 15.37 14.58 10.75
C MET A 260 14.52 15.80 11.16
N GLN A 261 13.60 15.61 12.12
CA GLN A 261 12.64 16.61 12.59
C GLN A 261 11.99 17.40 11.43
N CYS A 262 11.48 16.69 10.42
CA CYS A 262 10.93 17.29 9.21
C CYS A 262 9.82 18.33 9.45
N GLN A 263 9.16 18.29 10.62
CA GLN A 263 8.22 19.32 11.07
C GLN A 263 8.84 20.72 11.20
N LEU A 264 10.17 20.81 11.35
CA LEU A 264 10.91 22.06 11.39
C LEU A 264 11.23 22.59 10.00
N ARG A 265 10.92 21.89 8.90
CA ARG A 265 11.31 22.30 7.54
C ARG A 265 10.97 23.76 7.18
N LEU A 266 9.85 24.28 7.68
CA LEU A 266 9.42 25.67 7.47
C LEU A 266 9.93 26.66 8.54
N LYS A 267 10.63 26.17 9.56
CA LYS A 267 11.14 26.91 10.72
C LYS A 267 12.66 26.83 10.87
N ILE A 268 13.34 25.93 10.14
CA ILE A 268 14.80 25.81 10.13
C ILE A 268 15.37 27.11 9.58
N ALA A 269 16.20 27.77 10.39
CA ALA A 269 16.98 28.91 9.92
C ALA A 269 17.87 28.47 8.74
N HIS A 270 18.03 29.33 7.74
CA HIS A 270 18.92 29.05 6.62
C HIS A 270 20.32 28.68 7.12
N ALA A 271 20.94 27.67 6.50
CA ALA A 271 22.34 27.38 6.76
C ALA A 271 23.15 28.66 6.47
N PRO A 272 23.97 29.14 7.42
CA PRO A 272 24.77 30.34 7.20
C PRO A 272 25.71 30.11 6.02
N LEU A 273 25.83 31.11 5.14
CA LEU A 273 26.80 31.07 4.06
C LEU A 273 28.23 31.09 4.65
N PRO A 274 29.24 30.57 3.93
CA PRO A 274 30.63 30.67 4.36
C PRO A 274 30.99 32.12 4.70
N GLY A 275 31.46 32.37 5.93
CA GLY A 275 31.77 33.71 6.44
C GLY A 275 30.62 34.43 7.18
N GLN A 276 29.41 33.85 7.22
CA GLN A 276 28.25 34.34 7.97
C GLN A 276 27.93 33.46 9.17
N LEU A 277 28.93 32.85 9.81
CA LEU A 277 28.70 32.05 11.01
C LEU A 277 28.06 32.98 12.07
N PRO A 278 26.82 32.71 12.51
CA PRO A 278 26.24 33.49 13.60
C PRO A 278 27.14 33.35 14.81
N GLU A 279 27.30 34.42 15.59
CA GLU A 279 27.96 34.33 16.89
C GLU A 279 27.32 33.18 17.67
N HIS A 280 28.17 32.35 18.27
CA HIS A 280 27.79 31.10 18.91
C HIS A 280 26.96 31.42 20.18
N ASP A 281 25.67 31.69 20.01
CA ASP A 281 24.76 32.04 21.08
C ASP A 281 24.29 30.75 21.78
N GLU A 282 25.06 30.32 22.77
CA GLU A 282 24.78 29.12 23.58
C GLU A 282 23.40 29.18 24.26
N SER A 283 22.81 30.37 24.44
CA SER A 283 21.47 30.55 25.03
C SER A 283 20.32 30.06 24.13
N LYS A 284 20.59 29.85 22.83
CA LYS A 284 19.62 29.35 21.83
C LYS A 284 19.83 27.89 21.45
N MET A 285 20.86 27.23 21.99
CA MET A 285 21.10 25.81 21.76
C MET A 285 20.27 24.97 22.74
N PRO A 286 19.68 23.84 22.30
CA PRO A 286 19.11 22.89 23.24
C PRO A 286 20.23 22.38 24.17
N PRO A 287 19.93 22.11 25.46
CA PRO A 287 20.91 21.57 26.38
C PRO A 287 21.49 20.24 25.85
N PRO A 288 22.75 19.91 26.16
CA PRO A 288 23.39 18.70 25.67
C PRO A 288 22.57 17.46 26.06
N PRO A 289 22.44 16.47 25.16
CA PRO A 289 21.65 15.28 25.42
C PRO A 289 22.23 14.52 26.63
N GLY A 290 21.51 14.55 27.76
CA GLY A 290 21.97 13.95 29.02
C GLY A 290 21.61 14.76 30.28
N THR A 291 21.19 16.02 30.16
CA THR A 291 20.64 16.76 31.30
C THR A 291 19.18 16.36 31.50
N THR A 292 18.93 15.43 32.44
CA THR A 292 17.60 15.16 32.97
C THR A 292 17.04 16.44 33.56
N VAL A 293 15.98 16.99 32.98
CA VAL A 293 15.16 17.99 33.67
C VAL A 293 14.45 17.24 34.81
N PRO A 294 14.63 17.64 36.08
CA PRO A 294 13.88 17.03 37.18
C PRO A 294 12.38 17.34 36.98
N LEU A 295 11.55 16.33 37.23
CA LEU A 295 10.09 16.38 37.17
C LEU A 295 9.50 17.52 37.99
#